data_AF-A0A432XQ58-F1
#
_entry.id   AF-A0A432XQ58-F1
#
_cell.length_a   1.000
_cell.length_b   1.000
_cell.length_c   1.000
_cell.angle_alpha   90.00
_cell.angle_beta   90.00
_cell.angle_gamma   90.00
#
_symmetry.space_group_name_H-M   'P 1'
#
loop_
_entity.id
_entity.type
_entity.pdbx_description
1 polymer ?
#
loop_
_entity_poly.entity_id
_entity_poly.type
_entity_poly.pdbx_seq_one_letter_code
_entity_poly.pdbx_strand_id
1 'polypeptide(L)'
;MNTSTLPHGGAPQSGAPLPCLNINNSIETLPNAVRKAMFVLRENVDFLIQTHGINYVGFLTLTFPDQVINGKEASKRFNSLASNYLKRKFKHWVRVYERHKNRRLHLHLLVITDCDIRTGFDFEAVRSRNYSSVPPSLRAYWKDLRENLPKYSFGRHQLEPVRSSGSVMAKYLSKYLGKDMGQRSPLDKGVRLVGYSKGIRVANSRFSWASDGAREWRKKVSLFVALVSSKYGVEASFDGVRSIMGSRWCHEHRDYIASLDLGEHSNAA
;
A
#
# COMPACT_ATOMS: atom_id res chain seq x y z
N MET A 1 69.69 -13.74 -21.42
CA MET A 1 69.82 -12.34 -21.88
C MET A 1 68.48 -11.91 -22.45
N ASN A 2 67.93 -10.79 -21.96
CA ASN A 2 67.05 -9.80 -22.61
C ASN A 2 65.89 -10.27 -23.52
N THR A 3 64.67 -9.68 -23.58
CA THR A 3 63.87 -8.65 -22.89
C THR A 3 62.65 -8.42 -23.83
N SER A 4 61.52 -7.97 -23.30
CA SER A 4 60.48 -7.16 -24.01
C SER A 4 59.61 -7.86 -25.06
N THR A 5 58.30 -7.62 -25.22
CA THR A 5 57.37 -6.61 -24.69
C THR A 5 55.93 -7.07 -24.99
N LEU A 6 55.01 -6.88 -24.05
CA LEU A 6 53.55 -6.96 -24.26
C LEU A 6 53.04 -5.65 -24.90
N PRO A 7 52.02 -5.68 -25.79
CA PRO A 7 51.25 -4.49 -26.08
C PRO A 7 50.09 -4.32 -25.08
N HIS A 8 49.89 -3.06 -24.73
CA HIS A 8 48.92 -2.50 -23.79
C HIS A 8 47.44 -2.81 -24.09
N GLY A 9 46.74 -3.18 -23.01
CA GLY A 9 45.48 -2.60 -22.52
C GLY A 9 44.60 -1.81 -23.49
N GLY A 10 43.56 -2.47 -24.02
CA GLY A 10 42.30 -1.84 -24.41
C GLY A 10 41.24 -2.13 -23.34
N ALA A 11 40.83 -1.12 -22.59
CA ALA A 11 39.72 -1.22 -21.65
C ALA A 11 38.41 -1.56 -22.39
N PRO A 12 37.58 -2.51 -21.90
CA PRO A 12 36.26 -2.71 -22.47
C PRO A 12 35.43 -1.45 -22.18
N GLN A 13 34.95 -0.82 -23.26
CA GLN A 13 34.07 0.33 -23.20
C GLN A 13 32.85 0.01 -22.34
N SER A 14 32.56 0.91 -21.39
CA SER A 14 31.38 0.87 -20.55
C SER A 14 30.12 0.82 -21.41
N GLY A 15 29.53 -0.38 -21.51
CA GLY A 15 28.21 -0.56 -22.12
C GLY A 15 27.22 0.38 -21.45
N ALA A 16 26.52 1.17 -22.27
CA ALA A 16 25.50 2.10 -21.82
C ALA A 16 24.56 1.41 -20.82
N PRO A 17 24.20 2.06 -19.69
CA PRO A 17 23.30 1.47 -18.73
C PRO A 17 21.98 1.19 -19.44
N LEU A 18 21.55 -0.09 -19.41
CA LEU A 18 20.26 -0.50 -19.93
C LEU A 18 19.19 0.44 -19.36
N PRO A 19 18.32 1.03 -20.20
CA PRO A 19 17.21 1.82 -19.70
C PRO A 19 16.43 0.91 -18.74
N CYS A 20 16.36 1.31 -17.48
CA CYS A 20 15.53 0.64 -16.50
C CYS A 20 14.08 0.80 -16.96
N LEU A 21 13.62 -0.14 -17.77
CA LEU A 21 12.23 -0.27 -18.21
C LEU A 21 11.40 -0.62 -16.98
N ASN A 22 11.08 0.39 -16.19
CA ASN A 22 10.03 0.35 -15.18
C ASN A 22 8.66 0.52 -15.87
N ILE A 23 8.48 -0.16 -17.01
CA ILE A 23 7.21 -0.17 -17.74
C ILE A 23 6.31 -1.17 -17.04
N ASN A 24 5.61 -0.69 -16.02
CA ASN A 24 4.58 -1.45 -15.32
C ASN A 24 3.28 -1.41 -16.14
N ASN A 25 3.15 -2.31 -17.13
CA ASN A 25 1.93 -2.49 -17.94
C ASN A 25 0.63 -2.82 -17.15
N SER A 26 0.67 -2.85 -15.81
CA SER A 26 -0.50 -3.14 -14.95
C SER A 26 -0.81 -2.09 -13.87
N ILE A 27 -0.02 -1.00 -13.74
CA ILE A 27 -0.31 0.05 -12.73
C ILE A 27 -1.04 1.24 -13.36
N GLU A 28 -0.84 1.51 -14.65
CA GLU A 28 -1.44 2.67 -15.31
C GLU A 28 -2.96 2.53 -15.53
N THR A 29 -3.47 1.29 -15.60
CA THR A 29 -4.90 0.98 -15.75
C THR A 29 -5.68 0.98 -14.43
N LEU A 30 -5.00 1.11 -13.28
CA LEU A 30 -5.67 1.12 -11.98
C LEU A 30 -6.28 2.50 -11.67
N PRO A 31 -7.48 2.55 -11.04
CA PRO A 31 -8.05 3.82 -10.61
C PRO A 31 -7.08 4.62 -9.73
N ASN A 32 -7.05 5.95 -9.90
CA ASN A 32 -6.10 6.83 -9.20
C ASN A 32 -6.13 6.64 -7.67
N ALA A 33 -7.30 6.42 -7.07
CA ALA A 33 -7.44 6.14 -5.64
C ALA A 33 -6.65 4.89 -5.20
N VAL A 34 -6.60 3.86 -6.04
CA VAL A 34 -5.83 2.62 -5.79
C VAL A 34 -4.35 2.90 -5.88
N ARG A 35 -3.92 3.60 -6.94
CA ARG A 35 -2.51 4.00 -7.12
C ARG A 35 -2.01 4.79 -5.91
N LYS A 36 -2.78 5.77 -5.43
CA LYS A 36 -2.45 6.53 -4.22
C LYS A 36 -2.41 5.64 -2.97
N ALA A 37 -3.35 4.71 -2.82
CA ALA A 37 -3.37 3.78 -1.69
C ALA A 37 -2.16 2.84 -1.68
N MET A 38 -1.76 2.32 -2.85
CA MET A 38 -0.57 1.48 -3.02
C MET A 38 0.71 2.25 -2.70
N PHE A 39 0.83 3.47 -3.21
CA PHE A 39 1.96 4.35 -2.90
C PHE A 39 2.05 4.62 -1.40
N VAL A 40 0.96 5.03 -0.77
CA VAL A 40 0.92 5.29 0.68
C VAL A 40 1.25 4.04 1.49
N LEU A 41 0.74 2.88 1.08
CA LEU A 41 1.08 1.61 1.74
C LEU A 41 2.58 1.34 1.64
N ARG A 42 3.19 1.57 0.48
CA ARG A 42 4.63 1.42 0.28
C ARG A 42 5.43 2.33 1.21
N GLU A 43 5.16 3.63 1.19
CA GLU A 43 5.90 4.59 2.03
C GLU A 43 5.80 4.23 3.53
N ASN A 44 4.61 3.85 4.00
CA ASN A 44 4.42 3.45 5.39
C ASN A 44 5.13 2.13 5.75
N VAL A 45 5.16 1.16 4.84
CA VAL A 45 5.84 -0.14 5.06
C VAL A 45 7.35 0.03 5.00
N ASP A 46 7.86 0.85 4.07
CA ASP A 46 9.28 1.17 3.98
C ASP A 46 9.75 1.87 5.25
N PHE A 47 9.02 2.87 5.74
CA PHE A 47 9.29 3.53 7.01
C PHE A 47 9.29 2.55 8.19
N LEU A 48 8.29 1.65 8.27
CA LEU A 48 8.18 0.63 9.32
C LEU A 48 9.42 -0.27 9.36
N ILE A 49 9.87 -0.76 8.20
CA ILE A 49 10.99 -1.69 8.11
C ILE A 49 12.33 -0.99 8.35
N GLN A 50 12.49 0.25 7.87
CA GLN A 50 13.68 1.06 8.15
C GLN A 50 13.80 1.37 9.65
N THR A 51 12.68 1.65 10.32
CA THR A 51 12.66 2.01 11.74
C THR A 51 12.96 0.81 12.65
N HIS A 52 12.45 -0.37 12.34
CA HIS A 52 12.53 -1.52 13.24
C HIS A 52 13.53 -2.60 12.81
N GLY A 53 13.99 -2.57 11.57
CA GLY A 53 14.82 -3.61 10.99
C GLY A 53 14.01 -4.82 10.53
N ILE A 54 14.38 -5.36 9.36
CA ILE A 54 13.69 -6.48 8.71
C ILE A 54 13.61 -7.75 9.58
N ASN A 55 14.58 -7.97 10.46
CA ASN A 55 14.66 -9.16 11.30
C ASN A 55 13.53 -9.27 12.35
N TYR A 56 12.90 -8.14 12.68
CA TYR A 56 11.81 -8.04 13.65
C TYR A 56 10.44 -7.96 12.99
N VAL A 57 10.37 -8.13 11.66
CA VAL A 57 9.13 -7.95 10.90
C VAL A 57 8.56 -9.32 10.55
N GLY A 58 7.37 -9.59 11.07
CA GLY A 58 6.60 -10.79 10.78
C GLY A 58 5.47 -10.51 9.79
N PHE A 59 5.26 -11.41 8.84
CA PHE A 59 4.06 -11.51 8.04
C PHE A 59 3.07 -12.46 8.71
N LEU A 60 1.96 -11.92 9.18
CA LEU A 60 0.91 -12.64 9.89
C LEU A 60 -0.34 -12.73 9.02
N THR A 61 -0.70 -13.92 8.58
CA THR A 61 -1.99 -14.17 7.93
C THR A 61 -3.00 -14.68 8.95
N LEU A 62 -4.19 -14.08 9.00
CA LEU A 62 -5.30 -14.49 9.84
C LEU A 62 -6.51 -14.84 9.00
N THR A 63 -7.19 -15.92 9.37
CA THR A 63 -8.43 -16.39 8.73
C THR A 63 -9.54 -16.54 9.76
N PHE A 64 -10.76 -16.17 9.40
CA PHE A 64 -11.93 -16.42 10.23
C PHE A 64 -12.32 -17.91 10.20
N PRO A 65 -12.71 -18.49 11.34
CA PRO A 65 -13.19 -19.88 11.38
C PRO A 65 -14.52 -20.03 10.62
N ASP A 66 -15.34 -18.98 10.59
CA ASP A 66 -16.63 -18.86 9.91
C ASP A 66 -16.54 -18.01 8.62
N GLN A 67 -17.63 -18.02 7.85
CA GLN A 67 -17.75 -17.35 6.55
C GLN A 67 -18.01 -15.84 6.70
N VAL A 68 -17.03 -15.09 7.18
CA VAL A 68 -17.13 -13.62 7.33
C VAL A 68 -16.95 -12.94 5.97
N ILE A 69 -18.05 -12.45 5.40
CA ILE A 69 -18.09 -11.76 4.09
C ILE A 69 -18.20 -10.22 4.28
N ASN A 70 -18.87 -9.79 5.35
CA ASN A 70 -19.14 -8.39 5.64
C ASN A 70 -17.91 -7.70 6.25
N GLY A 71 -17.38 -6.69 5.56
CA GLY A 71 -16.20 -5.96 6.02
C GLY A 71 -16.38 -5.23 7.35
N LYS A 72 -17.61 -4.86 7.74
CA LYS A 72 -17.89 -4.24 9.06
C LYS A 72 -17.71 -5.25 10.19
N GLU A 73 -18.18 -6.47 10.01
CA GLU A 73 -18.00 -7.54 11.01
C GLU A 73 -16.53 -7.94 11.12
N ALA A 74 -15.84 -8.09 9.98
CA ALA A 74 -14.40 -8.30 9.97
C ALA A 74 -13.63 -7.17 10.67
N SER A 75 -14.08 -5.92 10.52
CA SER A 75 -13.53 -4.75 11.21
C SER A 75 -13.80 -4.78 12.71
N LYS A 76 -15.02 -5.14 13.14
CA LYS A 76 -15.39 -5.26 14.56
C LYS A 76 -14.51 -6.28 15.28
N ARG A 77 -14.39 -7.48 14.73
CA ARG A 77 -13.55 -8.55 15.30
C ARG A 77 -12.08 -8.17 15.32
N PHE A 78 -11.58 -7.60 14.22
CA PHE A 78 -10.20 -7.12 14.16
C PHE A 78 -9.92 -6.00 15.16
N ASN A 79 -10.84 -5.04 15.33
CA ASN A 79 -10.66 -3.96 16.30
C ASN A 79 -10.60 -4.50 17.73
N SER A 80 -11.40 -5.52 18.07
CA SER A 80 -11.30 -6.21 19.36
C SER A 80 -9.93 -6.88 19.53
N LEU A 81 -9.48 -7.66 18.54
CA LEU A 81 -8.16 -8.29 18.55
C LEU A 81 -7.02 -7.26 18.68
N ALA A 82 -7.09 -6.17 17.91
CA ALA A 82 -6.07 -5.14 17.89
C ALA A 82 -5.96 -4.40 19.24
N SER A 83 -7.12 -4.03 19.79
CA SER A 83 -7.21 -3.24 21.02
C SER A 83 -6.93 -4.07 22.26
N ASN A 84 -7.15 -5.38 22.22
CA ASN A 84 -7.06 -6.24 23.39
C ASN A 84 -5.96 -7.28 23.32
N TYR A 85 -5.22 -7.42 22.22
CA TYR A 85 -4.12 -8.39 22.13
C TYR A 85 -2.96 -7.87 21.31
N LEU A 86 -3.16 -7.45 20.05
CA LEU A 86 -2.04 -7.03 19.19
C LEU A 86 -1.26 -5.86 19.77
N LYS A 87 -1.94 -4.87 20.38
CA LYS A 87 -1.27 -3.72 21.01
C LYS A 87 -0.30 -4.09 22.14
N ARG A 88 -0.50 -5.24 22.78
CA ARG A 88 0.38 -5.74 23.86
C ARG A 88 1.45 -6.68 23.31
N LYS A 89 1.11 -7.45 22.27
CA LYS A 89 1.98 -8.51 21.74
C LYS A 89 2.98 -8.02 20.69
N PHE A 90 2.61 -7.01 19.91
CA PHE A 90 3.44 -6.48 18.84
C PHE A 90 3.63 -4.97 19.03
N LYS A 91 4.83 -4.47 18.73
CA LYS A 91 5.13 -3.03 18.83
C LYS A 91 4.23 -2.23 17.89
N HIS A 92 4.13 -2.70 16.65
CA HIS A 92 3.32 -2.09 15.60
C HIS A 92 2.72 -3.14 14.68
N TRP A 93 1.68 -2.75 13.96
CA TRP A 93 1.08 -3.55 12.90
C TRP A 93 0.56 -2.70 11.73
N VAL A 94 0.59 -3.29 10.54
CA VAL A 94 -0.11 -2.86 9.32
C VAL A 94 -1.05 -3.98 8.93
N ARG A 95 -2.28 -3.70 8.56
CA ARG A 95 -3.29 -4.71 8.17
C ARG A 95 -3.88 -4.39 6.82
N VAL A 96 -4.02 -5.41 5.98
CA VAL A 96 -4.71 -5.37 4.69
C VAL A 96 -5.79 -6.46 4.71
N TYR A 97 -7.04 -6.12 4.39
CA TYR A 97 -8.05 -7.14 4.10
C TYR A 97 -7.80 -7.70 2.69
N GLU A 98 -8.01 -9.00 2.52
CA GLU A 98 -8.08 -9.67 1.21
C GLU A 98 -9.41 -10.42 1.13
N ARG A 99 -10.11 -10.35 -0.01
CA ARG A 99 -11.23 -11.22 -0.33
C ARG A 99 -10.71 -12.50 -1.00
N HIS A 100 -10.88 -13.63 -0.32
CA HIS A 100 -10.49 -14.93 -0.85
C HIS A 100 -11.46 -15.38 -1.97
N LYS A 101 -11.08 -16.39 -2.76
CA LYS A 101 -11.89 -16.88 -3.91
C LYS A 101 -13.32 -17.27 -3.51
N ASN A 102 -13.51 -17.78 -2.29
CA ASN A 102 -14.81 -18.11 -1.72
C ASN A 102 -15.53 -16.92 -1.04
N ARG A 103 -15.10 -15.68 -1.32
CA ARG A 103 -15.58 -14.39 -0.77
C ARG A 103 -15.33 -14.15 0.72
N ARG A 104 -14.84 -15.13 1.47
CA ARG A 104 -14.45 -14.94 2.87
C ARG A 104 -13.30 -13.93 2.96
N LEU A 105 -13.36 -13.03 3.93
CA LEU A 105 -12.30 -12.06 4.18
C LEU A 105 -11.14 -12.74 4.92
N HIS A 106 -9.93 -12.52 4.44
CA HIS A 106 -8.68 -12.84 5.12
C HIS A 106 -8.01 -11.52 5.54
N LEU A 107 -7.12 -11.60 6.53
CA LEU A 107 -6.30 -10.47 6.94
C LEU A 107 -4.84 -10.83 6.74
N HIS A 108 -4.13 -9.96 6.04
CA HIS A 108 -2.68 -9.98 5.95
C HIS A 108 -2.13 -8.84 6.78
N LEU A 109 -1.23 -9.18 7.70
CA LEU A 109 -0.61 -8.22 8.57
C LEU A 109 0.91 -8.22 8.38
N LEU A 110 1.50 -7.05 8.51
CA LEU A 110 2.86 -6.93 9.01
C LEU A 110 2.78 -6.61 10.50
N VAL A 111 3.58 -7.30 11.29
CA VAL A 111 3.68 -7.11 12.74
C VAL A 111 5.14 -6.95 13.13
N ILE A 112 5.39 -6.10 14.12
CA ILE A 112 6.74 -5.89 14.67
C ILE A 112 6.88 -6.64 15.97
N THR A 113 7.76 -7.63 15.99
CA THR A 113 8.08 -8.44 17.16
C THR A 113 9.05 -7.71 18.10
N ASP A 114 9.11 -8.18 19.33
CA ASP A 114 10.07 -7.72 20.34
C ASP A 114 11.46 -8.36 20.20
N CYS A 115 11.56 -9.47 19.48
CA CYS A 115 12.80 -10.21 19.24
C CYS A 115 13.00 -10.53 17.75
N ASP A 116 14.25 -10.87 17.39
CA ASP A 116 14.59 -11.34 16.05
C ASP A 116 13.89 -12.68 15.79
N ILE A 117 13.12 -12.73 14.70
CA ILE A 117 12.44 -13.95 14.25
C ILE A 117 13.00 -14.48 12.93
N ARG A 118 13.90 -13.75 12.28
CA ARG A 118 14.37 -14.01 10.91
C ARG A 118 15.73 -14.70 10.89
N THR A 119 16.64 -14.34 11.78
CA THR A 119 18.00 -14.89 11.79
C THR A 119 17.94 -16.40 12.04
N GLY A 120 18.57 -17.18 11.17
CA GLY A 120 18.55 -18.65 11.21
C GLY A 120 17.24 -19.30 10.73
N PHE A 121 16.23 -18.52 10.32
CA PHE A 121 14.99 -19.06 9.78
C PHE A 121 15.19 -19.57 8.36
N ASP A 122 15.04 -20.88 8.16
CA ASP A 122 15.10 -21.51 6.84
C ASP A 122 13.70 -21.56 6.19
N PHE A 123 13.48 -20.64 5.25
CA PHE A 123 12.23 -20.52 4.51
C PHE A 123 11.89 -21.76 3.66
N GLU A 124 12.90 -22.48 3.19
CA GLU A 124 12.71 -23.62 2.29
C GLU A 124 12.45 -24.90 3.08
N ALA A 125 13.14 -25.08 4.21
CA ALA A 125 12.84 -26.16 5.15
C ALA A 125 11.40 -26.05 5.67
N VAL A 126 10.96 -24.87 6.11
CA VAL A 126 9.59 -24.66 6.60
C VAL A 126 8.55 -24.91 5.51
N ARG A 127 8.83 -24.50 4.26
CA ARG A 127 7.97 -24.80 3.10
C ARG A 127 7.82 -26.30 2.87
N SER A 128 8.87 -27.07 3.15
CA SER A 128 8.90 -28.53 3.11
C SER A 128 8.41 -29.20 4.41
N ARG A 129 7.73 -28.43 5.29
CA ARG A 129 7.22 -28.88 6.60
C ARG A 129 8.30 -29.34 7.59
N ASN A 130 9.55 -28.93 7.38
CA ASN A 130 10.63 -29.11 8.34
C ASN A 130 10.77 -27.84 9.19
N TYR A 131 10.44 -27.97 10.48
CA TYR A 131 10.44 -26.85 11.43
C TYR A 131 11.62 -26.88 12.42
N SER A 132 12.62 -27.74 12.17
CA SER A 132 13.79 -27.90 13.05
C SER A 132 14.57 -26.61 13.25
N SER A 133 14.72 -25.82 12.18
CA SER A 133 15.43 -24.52 12.17
C SER A 133 14.63 -23.36 12.75
N VAL A 134 13.36 -23.55 13.13
CA VAL A 134 12.52 -22.45 13.63
C VAL A 134 13.03 -22.01 15.01
N PRO A 135 13.35 -20.72 15.20
CA PRO A 135 13.82 -20.23 16.50
C PRO A 135 12.79 -20.46 17.62
N PRO A 136 13.21 -20.78 18.86
CA PRO A 136 12.30 -20.89 20.01
C PRO A 136 11.40 -19.66 20.22
N SER A 137 11.92 -18.47 19.95
CA SER A 137 11.17 -17.20 20.01
C SER A 137 9.96 -17.22 19.09
N LEU A 138 10.13 -17.60 17.82
CA LEU A 138 9.04 -17.68 16.85
C LEU A 138 8.05 -18.80 17.20
N ARG A 139 8.53 -19.94 17.71
CA ARG A 139 7.64 -21.00 18.24
C ARG A 139 6.80 -20.51 19.41
N ALA A 140 7.34 -19.67 20.29
CA ALA A 140 6.59 -19.05 21.38
C ALA A 140 5.49 -18.11 20.86
N TYR A 141 5.78 -17.31 19.82
CA TYR A 141 4.74 -16.53 19.14
C TYR A 141 3.63 -17.41 18.55
N TRP A 142 3.98 -18.52 17.90
CA TRP A 142 2.98 -19.44 17.34
C TRP A 142 2.08 -20.06 18.42
N LYS A 143 2.67 -20.46 19.55
CA LYS A 143 1.91 -20.97 20.69
C LYS A 143 0.95 -19.90 21.23
N ASP A 144 1.47 -18.70 21.51
CA ASP A 144 0.68 -17.59 22.06
C ASP A 144 -0.47 -17.15 21.12
N LEU A 145 -0.22 -17.11 19.81
CA LEU A 145 -1.25 -16.82 18.80
C LEU A 145 -2.33 -17.91 18.78
N ARG A 146 -1.95 -19.19 18.83
CA ARG A 146 -2.88 -20.32 18.85
C ARG A 146 -3.81 -20.28 20.05
N GLU A 147 -3.30 -19.88 21.21
CA GLU A 147 -4.07 -19.79 22.45
C GLU A 147 -4.98 -18.56 22.51
N ASN A 148 -4.59 -17.44 21.90
CA ASN A 148 -5.30 -16.17 22.07
C ASN A 148 -6.20 -15.76 20.89
N LEU A 149 -5.88 -16.13 19.65
CA LEU A 149 -6.68 -15.76 18.48
C LEU A 149 -8.14 -16.26 18.53
N PRO A 150 -8.44 -17.49 19.02
CA PRO A 150 -9.82 -17.97 19.12
C PRO A 150 -10.71 -17.08 20.01
N LYS A 151 -10.14 -16.43 21.04
CA LYS A 151 -10.86 -15.49 21.94
C LYS A 151 -11.41 -14.26 21.19
N TYR A 152 -10.90 -13.99 19.99
CA TYR A 152 -11.32 -12.90 19.12
C TYR A 152 -11.95 -13.39 17.80
N SER A 153 -12.38 -14.66 17.77
CA SER A 153 -13.01 -15.29 16.62
C SER A 153 -12.11 -15.36 15.38
N PHE A 154 -10.82 -15.60 15.59
CA PHE A 154 -9.86 -15.95 14.54
C PHE A 154 -9.42 -17.42 14.69
N GLY A 155 -9.37 -18.13 13.57
CA GLY A 155 -9.04 -19.56 13.54
C GLY A 155 -7.62 -19.78 13.05
N ARG A 156 -7.49 -20.25 11.80
CA ARG A 156 -6.19 -20.51 11.18
C ARG A 156 -5.36 -19.22 11.11
N HIS A 157 -4.09 -19.35 11.47
CA HIS A 157 -3.09 -18.29 11.38
C HIS A 157 -1.75 -18.85 10.93
N GLN A 158 -0.90 -17.96 10.42
CA GLN A 158 0.48 -18.25 10.03
C GLN A 158 1.30 -16.99 10.24
N LEU A 159 2.31 -17.06 11.11
CA LEU A 159 3.29 -15.99 11.32
C LEU A 159 4.63 -16.48 10.78
N GLU A 160 5.20 -15.75 9.83
CA GLU A 160 6.54 -16.02 9.32
C GLU A 160 7.35 -14.73 9.25
N PRO A 161 8.68 -14.80 9.34
CA PRO A 161 9.51 -13.63 9.06
C PRO A 161 9.32 -13.17 7.61
N VAL A 162 9.51 -11.88 7.35
CA VAL A 162 9.50 -11.41 5.97
C VAL A 162 10.77 -11.86 5.22
N ARG A 163 10.58 -12.35 3.98
CA ARG A 163 11.68 -12.81 3.12
C ARG A 163 12.54 -11.69 2.57
N SER A 164 11.93 -10.54 2.28
CA SER A 164 12.48 -9.50 1.40
C SER A 164 12.27 -8.09 1.97
N SER A 165 12.97 -7.13 1.36
CA SER A 165 12.98 -5.70 1.77
C SER A 165 11.59 -5.05 1.72
N GLY A 166 11.48 -3.85 2.29
CA GLY A 166 10.21 -3.11 2.37
C GLY A 166 9.55 -2.89 1.02
N SER A 167 10.32 -2.53 -0.01
CA SER A 167 9.78 -2.31 -1.37
C SER A 167 9.13 -3.56 -1.96
N VAL A 168 9.71 -4.75 -1.73
CA VAL A 168 9.14 -6.03 -2.21
C VAL A 168 7.93 -6.41 -1.37
N MET A 169 7.96 -6.17 -0.06
CA MET A 169 6.84 -6.47 0.82
C MET A 169 5.64 -5.54 0.57
N ALA A 170 5.89 -4.26 0.32
CA ALA A 170 4.88 -3.30 -0.11
C ALA A 170 4.28 -3.71 -1.45
N LYS A 171 5.10 -4.13 -2.42
CA LYS A 171 4.63 -4.66 -3.70
C LYS A 171 3.77 -5.91 -3.50
N TYR A 172 4.20 -6.82 -2.63
CA TYR A 172 3.46 -8.02 -2.27
C TYR A 172 2.11 -7.68 -1.64
N LEU A 173 2.07 -6.77 -0.65
CA LEU A 173 0.82 -6.34 -0.03
C LEU A 173 -0.09 -5.57 -0.99
N SER A 174 0.50 -4.80 -1.92
CA SER A 174 -0.25 -4.03 -2.92
C SER A 174 -1.02 -4.92 -3.90
N LYS A 175 -0.60 -6.18 -4.08
CA LYS A 175 -1.35 -7.18 -4.84
C LYS A 175 -2.74 -7.42 -4.25
N TYR A 176 -2.85 -7.41 -2.91
CA TYR A 176 -4.15 -7.56 -2.23
C TYR A 176 -5.03 -6.32 -2.44
N LEU A 177 -4.43 -5.13 -2.53
CA LEU A 177 -5.19 -3.92 -2.86
C LEU A 177 -5.78 -3.98 -4.27
N GLY A 178 -4.99 -4.39 -5.27
CA GLY A 178 -5.45 -4.51 -6.65
C GLY A 178 -6.54 -5.57 -6.81
N LYS A 179 -6.34 -6.76 -6.20
CA LYS A 179 -7.29 -7.87 -6.27
C LYS A 179 -8.64 -7.54 -5.66
N ASP A 180 -8.65 -6.88 -4.51
CA ASP A 180 -9.90 -6.58 -3.80
C ASP A 180 -10.72 -5.46 -4.45
N MET A 181 -10.09 -4.56 -5.21
CA MET A 181 -10.81 -3.43 -5.81
C MET A 181 -11.84 -3.86 -6.87
N GLY A 182 -11.56 -4.94 -7.62
CA GLY A 182 -12.54 -5.56 -8.52
C GLY A 182 -13.56 -6.45 -7.81
N GLN A 183 -13.40 -6.67 -6.49
CA GLN A 183 -14.20 -7.60 -5.70
C GLN A 183 -14.88 -6.94 -4.50
N ARG A 184 -14.84 -5.59 -4.43
CA ARG A 184 -15.52 -4.86 -3.35
C ARG A 184 -17.02 -5.02 -3.48
N SER A 185 -17.62 -5.46 -2.40
CA SER A 185 -19.07 -5.54 -2.26
C SER A 185 -19.62 -4.18 -1.79
N PRO A 186 -20.88 -3.84 -2.10
CA PRO A 186 -21.59 -2.74 -1.42
C PRO A 186 -21.52 -2.83 0.12
N LEU A 187 -21.40 -4.04 0.67
CA LEU A 187 -21.23 -4.29 2.11
C LEU A 187 -19.91 -3.72 2.68
N ASP A 188 -18.91 -3.47 1.83
CA ASP A 188 -17.62 -2.92 2.22
C ASP A 188 -17.61 -1.39 2.26
N LYS A 189 -18.77 -0.74 2.02
CA LYS A 189 -18.89 0.71 2.10
C LYS A 189 -18.49 1.20 3.51
N GLY A 190 -17.55 2.13 3.56
CA GLY A 190 -16.99 2.69 4.79
C GLY A 190 -15.89 1.84 5.44
N VAL A 191 -15.63 0.63 4.95
CA VAL A 191 -14.55 -0.22 5.47
C VAL A 191 -13.23 0.19 4.86
N ARG A 192 -12.24 0.42 5.72
CA ARG A 192 -10.85 0.71 5.31
C ARG A 192 -10.14 -0.60 4.99
N LEU A 193 -9.73 -0.74 3.73
CA LEU A 193 -8.97 -1.89 3.24
C LEU A 193 -7.62 -2.04 3.98
N VAL A 194 -6.94 -0.90 4.17
CA VAL A 194 -5.67 -0.82 4.92
C VAL A 194 -5.89 -0.15 6.28
N GLY A 195 -5.30 -0.74 7.33
CA GLY A 195 -5.25 -0.20 8.68
C GLY A 195 -3.83 -0.17 9.22
N TYR A 196 -3.57 0.71 10.18
CA TYR A 196 -2.25 0.91 10.79
C TYR A 196 -2.41 1.06 12.30
N SER A 197 -1.45 0.52 13.05
CA SER A 197 -1.25 0.89 14.46
C SER A 197 -0.77 2.33 14.61
N LYS A 198 -0.82 2.89 15.83
CA LYS A 198 -0.39 4.26 16.11
C LYS A 198 1.13 4.41 15.88
N GLY A 199 1.55 5.56 15.35
CA GLY A 199 2.97 5.94 15.24
C GLY A 199 3.71 5.54 13.97
N ILE A 200 3.08 4.78 13.06
CA ILE A 200 3.76 4.23 11.87
C ILE A 200 3.20 4.73 10.52
N ARG A 201 2.17 5.59 10.57
CA ARG A 201 1.57 6.15 9.36
C ARG A 201 2.19 7.50 9.07
N VAL A 202 3.21 7.51 8.21
CA VAL A 202 3.94 8.70 7.74
C VAL A 202 3.35 9.30 6.47
N ALA A 203 2.65 8.50 5.67
CA ALA A 203 2.02 8.92 4.42
C ALA A 203 0.49 8.77 4.45
N ASN A 204 -0.18 9.61 3.65
CA ASN A 204 -1.63 9.55 3.45
C ASN A 204 -2.00 9.91 2.00
N SER A 205 -3.24 9.63 1.58
CA SER A 205 -3.66 9.80 0.18
C SER A 205 -4.12 11.22 -0.17
N ARG A 206 -3.92 12.22 0.71
CA ARG A 206 -4.22 13.64 0.47
C ARG A 206 -3.08 14.33 -0.27
N PHE A 207 -2.74 13.80 -1.42
CA PHE A 207 -1.80 14.40 -2.37
C PHE A 207 -2.34 14.22 -3.78
N SER A 208 -1.75 14.90 -4.75
CA SER A 208 -1.99 14.69 -6.17
C SER A 208 -0.67 14.42 -6.87
N TRP A 209 -0.71 13.64 -7.94
CA TRP A 209 0.49 13.37 -8.73
C TRP A 209 0.96 14.67 -9.41
N ALA A 210 2.27 14.87 -9.48
CA ALA A 210 2.90 15.96 -10.22
C ALA A 210 3.15 15.58 -11.69
N SER A 211 2.20 14.88 -12.32
CA SER A 211 2.28 14.48 -13.73
C SER A 211 1.73 15.54 -14.67
N ASP A 212 2.06 15.43 -15.95
CA ASP A 212 1.64 16.34 -17.02
C ASP A 212 0.13 16.45 -17.09
N GLY A 213 -0.58 15.32 -17.18
CA GLY A 213 -2.06 15.32 -17.17
C GLY A 213 -2.66 15.88 -15.87
N ALA A 214 -1.97 15.78 -14.73
CA ALA A 214 -2.44 16.40 -13.50
C ALA A 214 -2.21 17.92 -13.49
N ARG A 215 -1.13 18.41 -14.12
CA ARG A 215 -0.92 19.86 -14.35
C ARG A 215 -1.97 20.41 -15.31
N GLU A 216 -2.21 19.71 -16.42
CA GLU A 216 -3.24 20.05 -17.41
C GLU A 216 -4.62 20.13 -16.76
N TRP A 217 -5.01 19.11 -15.99
CA TRP A 217 -6.27 19.13 -15.23
C TRP A 217 -6.40 20.36 -14.34
N ARG A 218 -5.33 20.76 -13.63
CA ARG A 218 -5.35 21.96 -12.78
C ARG A 218 -5.52 23.24 -13.60
N LYS A 219 -4.87 23.34 -14.77
CA LYS A 219 -5.08 24.47 -15.70
C LYS A 219 -6.53 24.53 -16.17
N LYS A 220 -7.13 23.39 -16.54
CA LYS A 220 -8.54 23.31 -16.97
C LYS A 220 -9.51 23.70 -15.85
N VAL A 221 -9.25 23.25 -14.63
CA VAL A 221 -10.01 23.70 -13.45
C VAL A 221 -9.88 25.21 -13.25
N SER A 222 -8.69 25.77 -13.40
CA SER A 222 -8.47 27.22 -13.32
C SER A 222 -9.29 27.99 -14.36
N LEU A 223 -9.28 27.53 -15.60
CA LEU A 223 -10.08 28.10 -16.68
C LEU A 223 -11.58 28.01 -16.37
N PHE A 224 -12.05 26.86 -15.90
CA PHE A 224 -13.44 26.67 -15.49
C PHE A 224 -13.86 27.65 -14.39
N VAL A 225 -13.03 27.82 -13.35
CA VAL A 225 -13.27 28.78 -12.26
C VAL A 225 -13.39 30.20 -12.80
N ALA A 226 -12.52 30.60 -13.72
CA ALA A 226 -12.58 31.92 -14.36
C ALA A 226 -13.86 32.11 -15.18
N LEU A 227 -14.28 31.09 -15.95
CA LEU A 227 -15.52 31.13 -16.74
C LEU A 227 -16.76 31.28 -15.85
N VAL A 228 -16.83 30.53 -14.74
CA VAL A 228 -17.95 30.62 -13.79
C VAL A 228 -17.96 31.98 -13.09
N SER A 229 -16.80 32.46 -12.64
CA SER A 229 -16.64 33.78 -12.02
C SER A 229 -17.14 34.88 -12.95
N SER A 230 -16.69 34.89 -14.22
CA SER A 230 -17.13 35.87 -15.22
C SER A 230 -18.62 35.80 -15.52
N LYS A 231 -19.21 34.60 -15.56
CA LYS A 231 -20.62 34.41 -15.92
C LYS A 231 -21.58 34.78 -14.79
N TYR A 232 -21.22 34.45 -13.55
CA TYR A 232 -22.11 34.59 -12.39
C TYR A 232 -21.71 35.72 -11.44
N GLY A 233 -20.63 36.46 -11.73
CA GLY A 233 -20.19 37.60 -10.92
C GLY A 233 -19.68 37.21 -9.53
N VAL A 234 -19.16 35.99 -9.38
CA VAL A 234 -18.62 35.48 -8.11
C VAL A 234 -17.11 35.56 -8.08
N GLU A 235 -16.52 35.50 -6.88
CA GLU A 235 -15.07 35.42 -6.72
C GLU A 235 -14.47 34.27 -7.55
N ALA A 236 -13.33 34.52 -8.22
CA ALA A 236 -12.56 33.53 -8.95
C ALA A 236 -11.81 32.57 -8.01
N SER A 237 -12.56 31.89 -7.15
CA SER A 237 -12.07 30.98 -6.11
C SER A 237 -12.91 29.72 -6.08
N PHE A 238 -12.40 28.67 -5.42
CA PHE A 238 -13.18 27.45 -5.22
C PHE A 238 -14.43 27.68 -4.38
N ASP A 239 -14.40 28.65 -3.47
CA ASP A 239 -15.53 29.00 -2.62
C ASP A 239 -16.57 29.84 -3.38
N GLY A 240 -16.13 30.75 -4.26
CA GLY A 240 -17.01 31.48 -5.17
C GLY A 240 -17.76 30.57 -6.15
N VAL A 241 -17.08 29.57 -6.73
CA VAL A 241 -17.76 28.56 -7.56
C VAL A 241 -18.69 27.67 -6.72
N ARG A 242 -18.27 27.29 -5.50
CA ARG A 242 -19.08 26.48 -4.58
C ARG A 242 -20.36 27.18 -4.15
N SER A 243 -20.35 28.50 -3.95
CA SER A 243 -21.54 29.23 -3.50
C SER A 243 -22.69 29.19 -4.50
N ILE A 244 -22.36 29.02 -5.79
CA ILE A 244 -23.35 28.91 -6.89
C ILE A 244 -23.66 27.46 -7.23
N MET A 245 -22.64 26.61 -7.31
CA MET A 245 -22.74 25.27 -7.90
C MET A 245 -22.72 24.14 -6.86
N GLY A 246 -22.63 24.47 -5.58
CA GLY A 246 -22.58 23.52 -4.48
C GLY A 246 -21.21 22.85 -4.29
N SER A 247 -21.07 22.07 -3.22
CA SER A 247 -19.79 21.46 -2.81
C SER A 247 -19.26 20.37 -3.76
N ARG A 248 -20.10 19.89 -4.68
CA ARG A 248 -19.78 18.82 -5.63
C ARG A 248 -19.51 19.31 -7.05
N TRP A 249 -19.43 20.63 -7.28
CA TRP A 249 -19.26 21.24 -8.60
C TRP A 249 -18.16 20.57 -9.45
N CYS A 250 -16.99 20.31 -8.87
CA CYS A 250 -15.85 19.75 -9.61
C CYS A 250 -16.11 18.29 -10.05
N HIS A 251 -16.94 17.55 -9.32
CA HIS A 251 -17.34 16.19 -9.67
C HIS A 251 -18.45 16.21 -10.72
N GLU A 252 -19.45 17.06 -10.55
CA GLU A 252 -20.62 17.15 -11.44
C GLU A 252 -20.25 17.70 -12.82
N HIS A 253 -19.30 18.64 -12.87
CA HIS A 253 -18.81 19.23 -14.12
C HIS A 253 -17.50 18.61 -14.61
N ARG A 254 -17.13 17.44 -14.09
CA ARG A 254 -15.81 16.81 -14.36
C ARG A 254 -15.54 16.64 -15.86
N ASP A 255 -16.53 16.15 -16.59
CA ASP A 255 -16.36 15.84 -18.02
C ASP A 255 -16.26 17.11 -18.86
N TYR A 256 -17.04 18.15 -18.51
CA TYR A 256 -16.93 19.47 -19.13
C TYR A 256 -15.57 20.13 -18.84
N ILE A 257 -15.10 20.08 -17.60
CA ILE A 257 -13.77 20.59 -17.25
C ILE A 257 -12.70 19.83 -18.04
N ALA A 258 -12.84 18.50 -18.18
CA ALA A 258 -11.90 17.70 -18.94
C ALA A 258 -11.87 18.06 -20.44
N SER A 259 -13.02 18.44 -21.01
CA SER A 259 -13.16 18.83 -22.41
C SER A 259 -12.72 20.26 -22.73
N LEU A 260 -12.43 21.09 -21.72
CA LEU A 260 -11.93 22.44 -21.96
C LEU A 260 -10.62 22.39 -22.74
N ASP A 261 -10.55 23.16 -23.83
CA ASP A 261 -9.31 23.42 -24.52
C ASP A 261 -8.56 24.53 -23.80
N LEU A 262 -7.28 24.30 -23.54
CA LEU A 262 -6.41 25.30 -22.91
C LEU A 262 -5.84 26.29 -23.93
N GLY A 263 -5.97 26.02 -25.23
CA GLY A 263 -5.31 26.77 -26.29
C GLY A 263 -3.78 26.78 -26.17
N GLU A 264 -3.07 27.32 -27.16
CA GLU A 264 -1.61 27.45 -27.14
C GLU A 264 -1.09 28.58 -26.21
N HIS A 265 -1.93 29.21 -25.41
CA HIS A 265 -1.54 30.36 -24.58
C HIS A 265 -1.60 30.04 -23.09
N SER A 266 -0.57 29.36 -22.56
CA SER A 266 -0.24 29.45 -21.13
C SER A 266 1.20 29.00 -20.81
N ASN A 267 2.17 29.72 -21.38
CA ASN A 267 3.45 29.99 -20.72
C ASN A 267 3.31 31.33 -20.00
N ALA A 268 2.78 31.33 -18.77
CA ALA A 268 2.92 32.45 -17.86
C ALA A 268 2.76 31.93 -16.42
N ALA A 269 3.89 31.96 -15.71
CA ALA A 269 4.14 31.82 -14.26
C ALA A 269 3.65 30.55 -13.54
#